data_AF-M3HIY7-F1
#
_entry.id   AF-M3HIY7-F1
#
_cell.length_a   1.000
_cell.length_b   1.000
_cell.length_c   1.000
_cell.angle_alpha   90.00
_cell.angle_beta   90.00
_cell.angle_gamma   90.00
#
_symmetry.space_group_name_H-M   'P 1'
#
loop_
_entity.id
_entity.type
_entity.pdbx_description
1 polymer ?
#
loop_
_entity_poly.entity_id
_entity_poly.type
_entity_poly.pdbx_seq_one_letter_code
_entity_poly.pdbx_strand_id
1 'polypeptide(L)'
;MNQKIILSTGMANLGEIESALNVLINSGSSLENITILHCTTEYPAPFHEVNLYAMETLKSAFRAKVGYSDHTVGIEVAIAAVALGATVIEKHFTLDKNLPGPDHKASLEPNELKTMVSSIRNIEKSMGDGIKKPSSSERKNIPIARKSIVATRNISKGEIFSESNITTKRPGDGLSPMNWDMVIGKQARRDFQIDELIEL
;
A
#
# COMPACT_ATOMS: atom_id res chain seq x y z
N MET A 1 4.98 -33.97 -14.12
CA MET A 1 6.23 -33.21 -14.37
C MET A 1 6.58 -32.38 -13.14
N ASN A 2 7.86 -32.22 -12.78
CA ASN A 2 8.29 -31.40 -11.63
C ASN A 2 8.99 -30.09 -12.05
N GLN A 3 8.47 -29.43 -13.08
CA GLN A 3 9.00 -28.16 -13.58
C GLN A 3 8.13 -27.00 -13.10
N LYS A 4 8.76 -25.84 -12.86
CA LYS A 4 8.04 -24.59 -12.61
C LYS A 4 7.59 -24.00 -13.94
N ILE A 5 6.33 -23.59 -14.01
CA ILE A 5 5.68 -23.11 -15.23
C ILE A 5 5.21 -21.67 -14.99
N ILE A 6 5.55 -20.80 -15.93
CA ILE A 6 5.01 -19.44 -16.03
C ILE A 6 4.05 -19.45 -17.20
N LEU A 7 2.78 -19.12 -16.96
CA LEU A 7 1.70 -19.16 -17.95
C LEU A 7 1.14 -17.76 -18.14
N SER A 8 1.55 -17.07 -19.20
CA SER A 8 0.95 -15.78 -19.58
C SER A 8 -0.44 -15.97 -20.18
N THR A 9 -1.37 -15.07 -19.84
CA THR A 9 -2.81 -15.22 -20.14
C THR A 9 -3.42 -14.08 -20.94
N GLY A 10 -2.57 -13.29 -21.63
CA GLY A 10 -3.05 -12.27 -22.56
C GLY A 10 -3.97 -12.87 -23.63
N MET A 11 -5.02 -12.12 -23.98
CA MET A 11 -6.09 -12.52 -24.90
C MET A 11 -7.00 -13.66 -24.40
N ALA A 12 -6.70 -14.31 -23.27
CA ALA A 12 -7.48 -15.44 -22.77
C ALA A 12 -8.61 -14.99 -21.84
N ASN A 13 -9.72 -15.72 -21.86
CA ASN A 13 -10.76 -15.64 -20.84
C ASN A 13 -10.56 -16.70 -19.74
N LEU A 14 -11.34 -16.62 -18.65
CA LEU A 14 -11.21 -17.55 -17.51
C LEU A 14 -11.37 -19.03 -17.89
N GLY A 15 -12.27 -19.38 -18.81
CA GLY A 15 -12.47 -20.77 -19.23
C GLY A 15 -11.30 -21.35 -20.03
N GLU A 16 -10.64 -20.52 -20.84
CA GLU A 16 -9.43 -20.91 -21.57
C GLU A 16 -8.25 -21.12 -20.61
N ILE A 17 -8.11 -20.24 -19.61
CA ILE A 17 -7.09 -20.37 -18.56
C ILE A 17 -7.34 -21.64 -17.75
N GLU A 18 -8.59 -21.92 -17.34
CA GLU A 18 -8.96 -23.15 -16.64
C GLU A 18 -8.59 -24.40 -17.46
N SER A 19 -8.92 -24.39 -18.74
CA SER A 19 -8.60 -25.49 -19.66
C SER A 19 -7.09 -25.73 -19.74
N ALA A 20 -6.29 -24.67 -19.88
CA ALA A 20 -4.83 -24.77 -19.90
C ALA A 20 -4.27 -25.32 -18.58
N LEU A 21 -4.77 -24.85 -17.44
CA LEU A 21 -4.37 -25.36 -16.12
C LEU A 21 -4.70 -26.85 -15.98
N ASN A 22 -5.89 -27.29 -16.39
CA ASN A 22 -6.31 -28.69 -16.34
C ASN A 22 -5.37 -29.58 -17.17
N VAL A 23 -4.95 -29.14 -18.36
CA VAL A 23 -3.98 -29.88 -19.17
C VAL A 23 -2.65 -30.03 -18.44
N LEU A 24 -2.12 -28.95 -17.85
CA LEU A 24 -0.85 -28.99 -17.12
C LEU A 24 -0.93 -29.89 -15.88
N ILE A 25 -2.03 -29.82 -15.13
CA ILE A 25 -2.26 -30.61 -13.92
C ILE A 25 -2.41 -32.10 -14.26
N ASN A 26 -3.22 -32.42 -15.27
CA ASN A 26 -3.42 -33.80 -15.73
C ASN A 26 -2.15 -34.42 -16.32
N SER A 27 -1.23 -33.59 -16.83
CA SER A 27 0.12 -33.98 -17.26
C SER A 27 1.11 -34.13 -16.08
N GLY A 28 0.61 -34.03 -14.85
CA GLY A 28 1.31 -34.29 -13.60
C GLY A 28 2.07 -33.09 -13.03
N SER A 29 1.76 -31.85 -13.43
CA SER A 29 2.25 -30.65 -12.74
C SER A 29 1.38 -30.34 -11.52
N SER A 30 1.96 -29.83 -10.44
CA SER A 30 1.19 -29.29 -9.32
C SER A 30 0.84 -27.83 -9.55
N LEU A 31 -0.32 -27.39 -9.05
CA LEU A 31 -0.76 -26.00 -9.13
C LEU A 31 0.26 -25.03 -8.48
N GLU A 32 0.92 -25.46 -7.41
CA GLU A 32 1.96 -24.66 -6.71
C GLU A 32 3.19 -24.34 -7.57
N ASN A 33 3.43 -25.17 -8.58
CA ASN A 33 4.50 -24.99 -9.56
C ASN A 33 4.09 -24.11 -10.74
N ILE A 34 2.83 -23.70 -10.82
CA ILE A 34 2.30 -22.84 -11.89
C ILE A 34 2.13 -21.41 -11.35
N THR A 35 2.66 -20.43 -12.09
CA THR A 35 2.38 -19.00 -11.87
C THR A 35 1.68 -18.44 -13.09
N ILE A 36 0.48 -17.91 -12.90
CA ILE A 36 -0.33 -17.31 -13.96
C ILE A 36 0.07 -15.83 -14.09
N LEU A 37 0.44 -15.37 -15.27
CA LEU A 37 0.69 -13.95 -15.51
C LEU A 37 -0.53 -13.30 -16.15
N HIS A 38 -1.09 -12.30 -15.47
CA HIS A 38 -1.99 -11.35 -16.11
C HIS A 38 -1.19 -10.48 -17.10
N CYS A 39 -1.74 -10.22 -18.28
CA CYS A 39 -1.15 -9.27 -19.23
C CYS A 39 -2.16 -8.80 -20.28
N THR A 40 -1.88 -7.64 -20.86
CA THR A 40 -2.55 -7.13 -22.06
C THR A 40 -1.58 -7.26 -23.23
N THR A 41 -1.94 -8.01 -24.26
CA THR A 41 -1.09 -8.23 -25.45
C THR A 41 -1.18 -7.04 -26.40
N GLU A 42 -0.50 -5.96 -26.07
CA GLU A 42 -0.39 -4.73 -26.86
C GLU A 42 0.95 -4.04 -26.54
N TYR A 43 1.63 -3.44 -27.53
CA TYR A 43 3.03 -3.02 -27.44
C TYR A 43 3.22 -1.58 -27.97
N PRO A 44 2.97 -0.53 -27.17
CA PRO A 44 2.70 -0.58 -25.74
C PRO A 44 1.22 -0.66 -25.35
N ALA A 45 0.93 -1.40 -24.30
CA ALA A 45 -0.40 -1.49 -23.73
C ALA A 45 -0.83 -0.14 -23.10
N PRO A 46 -2.01 0.40 -23.44
CA PRO A 46 -2.49 1.63 -22.86
C PRO A 46 -2.95 1.40 -21.41
N PHE A 47 -2.63 2.34 -20.51
CA PHE A 47 -2.87 2.17 -19.07
C PHE A 47 -4.32 1.85 -18.70
N HIS A 48 -5.30 2.38 -19.43
CA HIS A 48 -6.72 2.17 -19.16
C HIS A 48 -7.23 0.77 -19.55
N GLU A 49 -6.46 -0.01 -20.31
CA GLU A 49 -6.78 -1.38 -20.71
C GLU A 49 -6.04 -2.45 -19.90
N VAL A 50 -5.13 -2.04 -19.01
CA VAL A 50 -4.33 -2.99 -18.21
C VAL A 50 -5.19 -3.83 -17.27
N ASN A 51 -6.14 -3.22 -16.55
CA ASN A 51 -7.00 -3.91 -15.59
C ASN A 51 -6.24 -4.77 -14.54
N LEU A 52 -5.41 -4.16 -13.68
CA LEU A 52 -4.65 -4.90 -12.65
C LEU A 52 -5.51 -5.72 -11.69
N TYR A 53 -6.78 -5.35 -11.47
CA TYR A 53 -7.72 -6.15 -10.65
C TYR A 53 -8.03 -7.53 -11.24
N ALA A 54 -7.73 -7.77 -12.52
CA ALA A 54 -7.77 -9.11 -13.10
C ALA A 54 -6.82 -10.08 -12.37
N MET A 55 -5.69 -9.60 -11.83
CA MET A 55 -4.79 -10.44 -11.04
C MET A 55 -5.47 -11.00 -9.77
N GLU A 56 -6.27 -10.18 -9.08
CA GLU A 56 -7.04 -10.61 -7.92
C GLU A 56 -8.12 -11.62 -8.30
N THR A 57 -8.73 -11.42 -9.48
CA THR A 57 -9.69 -12.36 -10.05
C THR A 57 -9.04 -13.71 -10.34
N LEU A 58 -7.89 -13.73 -11.02
CA LEU A 58 -7.13 -14.96 -11.32
C LEU A 58 -6.70 -15.69 -10.04
N LYS A 59 -6.21 -14.93 -9.04
CA LYS A 59 -5.80 -15.48 -7.74
C LYS A 59 -6.98 -16.12 -7.02
N SER A 60 -8.13 -15.45 -7.01
CA SER A 60 -9.35 -15.95 -6.35
C SER A 60 -9.94 -17.16 -7.06
N ALA A 61 -10.02 -17.12 -8.39
CA ALA A 61 -10.61 -18.17 -9.22
C ALA A 61 -9.79 -19.46 -9.18
N PHE A 62 -8.47 -19.36 -9.37
CA PHE A 62 -7.62 -20.54 -9.53
C PHE A 62 -6.82 -20.91 -8.29
N ARG A 63 -6.78 -20.06 -7.26
CA ARG A 63 -5.96 -20.25 -6.05
C ARG A 63 -4.48 -20.52 -6.36
N ALA A 64 -4.01 -20.02 -7.50
CA ALA A 64 -2.64 -20.14 -7.98
C ALA A 64 -1.81 -18.91 -7.62
N LYS A 65 -0.48 -19.02 -7.76
CA LYS A 65 0.40 -17.85 -7.77
C LYS A 65 0.06 -17.00 -8.99
N VAL A 66 0.01 -15.69 -8.80
CA VAL A 66 -0.25 -14.73 -9.88
C VAL A 66 0.92 -13.78 -9.98
N GLY A 67 1.34 -13.49 -11.20
CA GLY A 67 2.27 -12.43 -11.55
C GLY A 67 1.67 -11.52 -12.61
N TYR A 68 2.51 -10.65 -13.16
CA TYR A 68 2.13 -9.69 -14.19
C TYR A 68 3.21 -9.63 -15.27
N SER A 69 2.80 -9.74 -16.53
CA SER A 69 3.65 -9.50 -17.71
C SER A 69 3.24 -8.16 -18.32
N ASP A 70 4.17 -7.22 -18.31
CA ASP A 70 3.92 -5.80 -18.51
C ASP A 70 4.42 -5.32 -19.88
N HIS A 71 3.50 -4.73 -20.65
CA HIS A 71 3.81 -4.12 -21.95
C HIS A 71 3.50 -2.61 -21.96
N THR A 72 3.25 -2.00 -20.80
CA THR A 72 3.07 -0.54 -20.70
C THR A 72 4.40 0.20 -20.87
N VAL A 73 4.34 1.48 -21.22
CA VAL A 73 5.50 2.38 -21.11
C VAL A 73 5.76 2.68 -19.63
N GLY A 74 7.03 2.74 -19.23
CA GLY A 74 7.42 3.07 -17.86
C GLY A 74 7.40 1.87 -16.93
N ILE A 75 7.34 2.12 -15.62
CA ILE A 75 7.56 1.13 -14.56
C ILE A 75 6.42 1.09 -13.53
N GLU A 76 5.49 2.04 -13.61
CA GLU A 76 4.46 2.32 -12.62
C GLU A 76 3.55 1.11 -12.41
N VAL A 77 3.16 0.46 -13.51
CA VAL A 77 2.25 -0.67 -13.50
C VAL A 77 2.90 -1.92 -12.90
N ALA A 78 4.16 -2.20 -13.25
CA ALA A 78 4.94 -3.27 -12.62
C ALA A 78 5.04 -3.10 -11.09
N ILE A 79 5.24 -1.87 -10.61
CA ILE A 79 5.30 -1.56 -9.18
C ILE A 79 3.93 -1.78 -8.52
N ALA A 80 2.85 -1.30 -9.15
CA ALA A 80 1.49 -1.46 -8.65
C ALA A 80 1.07 -2.94 -8.61
N ALA A 81 1.45 -3.73 -9.61
CA ALA A 81 1.21 -5.18 -9.64
C ALA A 81 1.86 -5.89 -8.44
N VAL A 82 3.08 -5.52 -8.06
CA VAL A 82 3.73 -6.06 -6.84
C VAL A 82 2.94 -5.68 -5.59
N ALA A 83 2.47 -4.43 -5.48
CA ALA A 83 1.64 -4.00 -4.35
C ALA A 83 0.32 -4.79 -4.26
N LEU A 84 -0.23 -5.25 -5.40
CA LEU A 84 -1.41 -6.13 -5.46
C LEU A 84 -1.08 -7.63 -5.29
N GLY A 85 0.19 -7.96 -5.05
CA GLY A 85 0.62 -9.33 -4.73
C GLY A 85 1.11 -10.16 -5.90
N ALA A 86 1.54 -9.53 -7.02
CA ALA A 86 2.31 -10.22 -8.05
C ALA A 86 3.55 -10.89 -7.45
N THR A 87 3.75 -12.18 -7.73
CA THR A 87 4.95 -12.92 -7.32
C THR A 87 6.02 -12.98 -8.42
N VAL A 88 5.66 -12.64 -9.65
CA VAL A 88 6.53 -12.56 -10.81
C VAL A 88 6.18 -11.29 -11.59
N ILE A 89 7.19 -10.54 -11.99
CA ILE A 89 7.07 -9.41 -12.92
C ILE A 89 7.91 -9.72 -14.15
N GLU A 90 7.28 -9.65 -15.32
CA GLU A 90 7.94 -9.74 -16.61
C GLU A 90 7.83 -8.41 -17.34
N LYS A 91 8.92 -7.97 -17.97
CA LYS A 91 9.01 -6.70 -18.69
C LYS A 91 10.02 -6.85 -19.82
N HIS A 92 9.71 -6.32 -21.00
CA HIS A 92 10.67 -6.29 -22.09
C HIS A 92 11.86 -5.39 -21.75
N PHE A 93 13.03 -5.75 -22.25
CA PHE A 93 14.28 -5.03 -22.03
C PHE A 93 14.97 -4.79 -23.37
N THR A 94 15.57 -3.61 -23.51
CA THR A 94 16.34 -3.24 -24.69
C THR A 94 17.57 -2.42 -24.33
N LEU A 95 18.53 -2.35 -25.25
CA LEU A 95 19.67 -1.44 -25.13
C LEU A 95 19.36 -0.03 -25.63
N ASP A 96 18.38 0.08 -26.54
CA ASP A 96 17.94 1.35 -27.14
C ASP A 96 16.51 1.19 -27.67
N LYS A 97 15.58 2.05 -27.24
CA LYS A 97 14.17 2.02 -27.68
C LYS A 97 13.97 2.47 -29.12
N ASN A 98 14.96 3.09 -29.75
CA ASN A 98 14.90 3.57 -31.14
C ASN A 98 15.27 2.48 -32.16
N LEU A 99 15.70 1.29 -31.70
CA LEU A 99 15.97 0.16 -32.57
C LEU A 99 14.71 -0.33 -33.30
N PRO A 100 14.85 -0.87 -34.52
CA PRO A 100 13.71 -1.36 -35.27
C PRO A 100 13.11 -2.61 -34.61
N GLY A 101 11.78 -2.63 -34.51
CA GLY A 101 11.02 -3.76 -33.98
C GLY A 101 9.84 -3.28 -33.14
N PRO A 102 8.75 -4.07 -33.06
CA PRO A 102 7.54 -3.66 -32.36
C PRO A 102 7.74 -3.49 -30.85
N ASP A 103 8.61 -4.32 -30.24
CA ASP A 103 8.72 -4.42 -28.79
C ASP A 103 9.62 -3.35 -28.15
N HIS A 104 10.48 -2.69 -28.93
CA HIS A 104 11.46 -1.74 -28.42
C HIS A 104 10.78 -0.54 -27.72
N LYS A 105 9.63 -0.10 -28.23
CA LYS A 105 8.88 1.02 -27.65
C LYS A 105 8.29 0.72 -26.27
N ALA A 106 7.90 -0.53 -26.03
CA ALA A 106 7.36 -1.00 -24.76
C ALA A 106 8.45 -1.47 -23.77
N SER A 107 9.69 -1.60 -24.24
CA SER A 107 10.82 -2.11 -23.45
C SER A 107 11.36 -1.06 -22.48
N LEU A 108 12.11 -1.54 -21.48
CA LEU A 108 12.95 -0.72 -20.61
C LEU A 108 14.41 -0.74 -21.05
N GLU A 109 15.08 0.40 -20.96
CA GLU A 109 16.53 0.52 -21.05
C GLU A 109 17.22 0.18 -19.72
N PRO A 110 18.55 -0.02 -19.68
CA PRO A 110 19.26 -0.48 -18.48
C PRO A 110 19.01 0.34 -17.22
N ASN A 111 18.95 1.66 -17.33
CA ASN A 111 18.70 2.55 -16.19
C ASN A 111 17.25 2.45 -15.69
N GLU A 112 16.29 2.30 -16.60
CA GLU A 112 14.88 2.14 -16.26
C GLU A 112 14.62 0.78 -15.62
N LEU A 113 15.22 -0.29 -16.14
CA LEU A 113 15.14 -1.63 -15.55
C LEU A 113 15.73 -1.64 -14.14
N LYS A 114 16.90 -1.03 -13.94
CA LYS A 114 17.50 -0.86 -12.61
C LYS A 114 16.56 -0.10 -11.66
N THR A 115 15.92 0.96 -12.17
CA THR A 115 14.96 1.76 -11.42
C THR A 115 13.74 0.93 -11.03
N MET A 116 13.13 0.20 -11.97
CA MET A 116 12.01 -0.72 -11.73
C MET A 116 12.33 -1.72 -10.61
N VAL A 117 13.47 -2.41 -10.71
CA VAL A 117 13.89 -3.39 -9.70
C VAL A 117 14.07 -2.72 -8.34
N SER A 118 14.74 -1.56 -8.29
CA SER A 118 14.93 -0.84 -7.02
C SER A 118 13.61 -0.39 -6.39
N SER A 119 12.66 0.09 -7.19
CA SER A 119 11.33 0.51 -6.76
C SER A 119 10.51 -0.67 -6.25
N ILE A 120 10.53 -1.81 -6.96
CA ILE A 120 9.89 -3.05 -6.50
C ILE A 120 10.41 -3.45 -5.12
N ARG A 121 11.74 -3.47 -4.92
CA ARG A 121 12.36 -3.83 -3.64
C ARG A 121 12.02 -2.84 -2.51
N ASN A 122 11.78 -1.57 -2.84
CA ASN A 122 11.32 -0.58 -1.87
C ASN A 122 9.85 -0.81 -1.48
N ILE A 123 8.99 -1.14 -2.44
CA ILE A 123 7.58 -1.45 -2.16
C ILE A 123 7.44 -2.71 -1.32
N GLU A 124 8.17 -3.79 -1.63
CA GLU A 124 8.15 -5.02 -0.83
C GLU A 124 8.50 -4.77 0.64
N LYS A 125 9.49 -3.90 0.91
CA LYS A 125 9.83 -3.49 2.29
C LYS A 125 8.75 -2.62 2.95
N SER A 126 7.93 -1.94 2.15
CA SER A 126 6.93 -0.98 2.60
C SER A 126 5.56 -1.60 2.87
N MET A 127 5.27 -2.80 2.35
CA MET A 127 3.95 -3.45 2.49
C MET A 127 3.55 -3.71 3.94
N GLY A 128 4.52 -3.98 4.83
CA GLY A 128 4.29 -4.17 6.26
C GLY A 128 3.46 -5.41 6.62
N ASP A 129 2.84 -5.39 7.81
CA ASP A 129 2.04 -6.48 8.39
C ASP A 129 0.53 -6.23 8.35
N GLY A 130 0.10 -5.09 7.78
CA GLY A 130 -1.29 -4.65 7.75
C GLY A 130 -1.84 -4.08 9.07
N ILE A 131 -1.06 -4.07 10.16
CA ILE A 131 -1.52 -3.60 11.48
C ILE A 131 -1.30 -2.08 11.60
N LYS A 132 -2.37 -1.30 11.67
CA LYS A 132 -2.28 0.14 11.89
C LYS A 132 -1.81 0.46 13.32
N LYS A 133 -0.57 0.91 13.43
CA LYS A 133 0.05 1.39 14.68
C LYS A 133 1.06 2.51 14.38
N PRO A 134 1.36 3.41 15.34
CA PRO A 134 2.51 4.29 15.21
C PRO A 134 3.78 3.47 15.06
N SER A 135 4.57 3.79 14.05
CA SER A 135 5.90 3.25 13.84
C SER A 135 6.84 3.64 14.98
N SER A 136 7.94 2.90 15.15
CA SER A 136 8.96 3.22 16.15
C SER A 136 9.52 4.63 16.00
N SER A 137 9.72 5.09 14.76
CA SER A 137 10.21 6.43 14.44
C SER A 137 9.20 7.53 14.77
N GLU A 138 7.89 7.25 14.70
CA GLU A 138 6.84 8.20 15.07
C GLU A 138 6.66 8.36 16.59
N ARG A 139 7.00 7.34 17.40
CA ARG A 139 6.69 7.33 18.85
C ARG A 139 7.26 8.53 19.59
N LYS A 140 8.48 8.95 19.27
CA LYS A 140 9.11 10.15 19.87
C LYS A 140 8.37 11.45 19.55
N ASN A 141 7.63 11.49 18.44
CA ASN A 141 6.88 12.67 18.01
C ASN A 141 5.50 12.73 18.69
N ILE A 142 5.01 11.63 19.28
CA ILE A 142 3.70 11.58 19.95
C ILE A 142 3.56 12.66 21.03
N PRO A 143 4.44 12.72 22.06
CA PRO A 143 4.29 13.72 23.12
C PRO A 143 4.46 15.16 22.61
N ILE A 144 5.13 15.37 21.48
CA ILE A 144 5.37 16.72 20.92
C ILE A 144 4.22 17.17 20.02
N ALA A 145 3.70 16.28 19.19
CA ALA A 145 2.75 16.60 18.12
C ALA A 145 1.28 16.40 18.52
N ARG A 146 1.01 15.58 19.54
CA ARG A 146 -0.35 15.48 20.11
C ARG A 146 -0.66 16.73 20.91
N LYS A 147 -1.95 16.94 21.16
CA LYS A 147 -2.45 18.02 21.99
C LYS A 147 -2.81 17.50 23.38
N SER A 148 -2.85 18.41 24.31
CA SER A 148 -3.43 18.27 25.64
C SER A 148 -4.50 19.33 25.87
N ILE A 149 -5.38 19.07 26.84
CA ILE A 149 -6.37 20.04 27.30
C ILE A 149 -5.63 21.08 28.16
N VAL A 150 -5.81 22.34 27.82
CA VAL A 150 -5.20 23.50 28.50
C VAL A 150 -6.26 24.53 28.85
N ALA A 151 -5.98 25.39 29.82
CA ALA A 151 -6.82 26.53 30.11
C ALA A 151 -6.69 27.60 29.00
N THR A 152 -7.81 28.19 28.56
CA THR A 152 -7.80 29.31 27.59
C THR A 152 -7.73 30.68 28.27
N ARG A 153 -7.91 30.70 29.59
CA ARG A 153 -7.83 31.87 30.47
C ARG A 153 -7.52 31.39 31.88
N ASN A 154 -7.33 32.31 32.83
CA ASN A 154 -7.24 31.93 34.23
C ASN A 154 -8.55 31.29 34.71
N ILE A 155 -8.46 30.19 35.46
CA ILE A 155 -9.58 29.43 36.03
C ILE A 155 -9.37 29.34 37.53
N SER A 156 -10.35 29.70 38.33
CA SER A 156 -10.23 29.64 39.80
C SER A 156 -10.58 28.26 40.34
N LYS A 157 -10.01 27.90 41.50
CA LYS A 157 -10.38 26.71 42.26
C LYS A 157 -11.90 26.67 42.50
N GLY A 158 -12.52 25.53 42.20
CA GLY A 158 -13.96 25.30 42.29
C GLY A 158 -14.75 25.73 41.05
N GLU A 159 -14.16 26.48 40.12
CA GLU A 159 -14.80 26.83 38.85
C GLU A 159 -15.01 25.57 37.99
N ILE A 160 -16.11 25.52 37.24
CA ILE A 160 -16.46 24.39 36.38
C ILE A 160 -15.73 24.51 35.03
N PHE A 161 -15.04 23.46 34.61
CA PHE A 161 -14.46 23.39 33.27
C PHE A 161 -15.58 23.38 32.21
N SER A 162 -15.43 24.24 31.20
CA SER A 162 -16.38 24.44 30.11
C SER A 162 -15.64 24.79 28.82
N GLU A 163 -16.34 24.71 27.69
CA GLU A 163 -15.78 25.07 26.38
C GLU A 163 -15.30 26.54 26.30
N SER A 164 -15.77 27.39 27.22
CA SER A 164 -15.37 28.79 27.30
C SER A 164 -14.06 29.02 28.07
N ASN A 165 -13.62 28.06 28.90
CA ASN A 165 -12.45 28.23 29.77
C ASN A 165 -11.32 27.21 29.53
N ILE A 166 -11.56 26.13 28.78
CA ILE A 166 -10.52 25.20 28.33
C ILE A 166 -10.48 25.07 26.80
N THR A 167 -9.35 24.62 26.26
CA THR A 167 -9.13 24.35 24.84
C THR A 167 -8.07 23.26 24.67
N THR A 168 -7.63 22.98 23.44
CA THR A 168 -6.60 21.97 23.15
C THR A 168 -5.40 22.57 22.43
N LYS A 169 -4.21 22.44 23.03
CA LYS A 169 -2.93 22.91 22.47
C LYS A 169 -1.88 21.81 22.56
N ARG A 170 -0.83 21.90 21.74
CA ARG A 170 0.38 21.08 21.90
C ARG A 170 1.21 21.63 23.08
N PRO A 171 2.10 20.84 23.71
CA PRO A 171 2.36 19.42 23.48
C PRO A 171 1.26 18.49 24.02
N GLY A 172 1.45 17.19 23.84
CA GLY A 172 0.53 16.11 24.21
C GLY A 172 0.98 15.37 25.47
N ASP A 173 1.58 16.09 26.40
CA ASP A 173 2.15 15.60 27.67
C ASP A 173 1.24 15.81 28.89
N GLY A 174 0.12 16.52 28.73
CA GLY A 174 -0.99 16.56 29.69
C GLY A 174 -2.21 15.76 29.25
N LEU A 175 -3.38 16.09 29.81
CA LEU A 175 -4.61 15.33 29.61
C LEU A 175 -5.04 15.29 28.14
N SER A 176 -5.26 14.09 27.62
CA SER A 176 -5.66 13.89 26.22
C SER A 176 -7.00 14.58 25.91
N PRO A 177 -7.13 15.27 24.77
CA PRO A 177 -8.40 15.78 24.26
C PRO A 177 -9.48 14.70 24.12
N MET A 178 -9.11 13.43 24.01
CA MET A 178 -10.09 12.33 24.01
C MET A 178 -10.87 12.22 25.32
N ASN A 179 -10.37 12.82 26.40
CA ASN A 179 -11.05 12.87 27.70
C ASN A 179 -11.90 14.14 27.86
N TRP A 180 -12.12 14.93 26.81
CA TRP A 180 -12.82 16.22 26.87
C TRP A 180 -14.15 16.14 27.62
N ASP A 181 -15.01 15.20 27.23
CA ASP A 181 -16.34 15.03 27.83
C ASP A 181 -16.28 14.59 29.30
N MET A 182 -15.17 14.00 29.74
CA MET A 182 -14.94 13.67 31.14
C MET A 182 -14.48 14.88 31.97
N VAL A 183 -13.90 15.88 31.31
CA VAL A 183 -13.37 17.11 31.93
C VAL A 183 -14.45 18.16 32.04
N ILE A 184 -15.24 18.35 30.99
CA ILE A 184 -16.35 19.31 30.98
C ILE A 184 -17.32 18.99 32.13
N GLY A 185 -17.71 20.03 32.88
CA GLY A 185 -18.57 19.88 34.05
C GLY A 185 -17.85 19.51 35.35
N LYS A 186 -16.56 19.15 35.32
CA LYS A 186 -15.76 18.96 36.54
C LYS A 186 -15.34 20.29 37.14
N GLN A 187 -15.15 20.32 38.46
CA GLN A 187 -14.62 21.48 39.17
C GLN A 187 -13.09 21.45 39.20
N ALA A 188 -12.48 22.61 38.97
CA ALA A 188 -11.04 22.82 39.11
C ALA A 188 -10.58 22.60 40.55
N ARG A 189 -9.63 21.68 40.79
CA ARG A 189 -9.12 21.39 42.14
C ARG A 189 -8.19 22.47 42.71
N ARG A 190 -7.68 23.33 41.83
CA ARG A 190 -6.81 24.48 42.12
C ARG A 190 -7.00 25.55 41.05
N ASP A 191 -6.32 26.68 41.23
CA ASP A 191 -6.25 27.72 40.20
C ASP A 191 -5.38 27.25 39.02
N PHE A 192 -5.75 27.64 37.80
CA PHE A 192 -4.97 27.44 36.57
C PHE A 192 -4.70 28.79 35.89
N GLN A 193 -3.51 28.96 35.34
CA GLN A 193 -3.17 30.08 34.46
C GLN A 193 -3.53 29.77 33.01
N ILE A 194 -3.65 30.81 32.18
CA ILE A 194 -3.75 30.64 30.72
C ILE A 194 -2.65 29.71 30.18
N ASP A 195 -3.01 28.83 29.26
CA ASP A 195 -2.16 27.83 28.60
C ASP A 195 -1.59 26.74 29.50
N GLU A 196 -1.96 26.73 30.78
CA GLU A 196 -1.60 25.67 31.70
C GLU A 196 -2.37 24.37 31.38
N LEU A 197 -1.67 23.23 31.49
CA LEU A 197 -2.26 21.90 31.30
C LEU A 197 -3.34 21.64 32.36
N ILE A 198 -4.50 21.16 31.91
CA ILE A 198 -5.58 20.76 32.82
C ILE A 198 -5.27 19.40 33.45
N GLU A 199 -5.44 19.34 34.76
CA GLU A 199 -5.41 18.12 35.57
C GLU A 199 -6.70 17.99 36.39
N LEU A 200 -7.17 16.75 36.61
CA LEU A 200 -8.46 16.46 37.22
C LEU A 200 -8.39 16.10 38.70
#